data_AF-A0A3N4QD37-F1
#
_entry.id   AF-A0A3N4QD37-F1
#
_cell.length_a   1.000
_cell.length_b   1.000
_cell.length_c   1.000
_cell.angle_alpha   90.00
_cell.angle_beta   90.00
_cell.angle_gamma   90.00
#
_symmetry.space_group_name_H-M   'P 1'
#
loop_
_entity.id
_entity.type
_entity.pdbx_description
1 polymer ?
#
loop_
_entity_poly.entity_id
_entity_poly.type
_entity_poly.pdbx_seq_one_letter_code
_entity_poly.pdbx_strand_id
1 'polypeptide(L)'
;MLNLKTTALGIAVLLAACSKRSRPQPQPAYSYRSLNNVEVRYLTPFSLDIDEDDTDDVFFTVALRNDQQGTHAMFTAVALKTAKMLSRPDSVVRLQAGDEIPVLAPYPHEWNGFVNHLCTILLPAANPSDTTWLGDWVAADKKFMGVQFRKGNDTFLGWIAASVDTARDCMILHDCAWRHVNAGAVKAGKRLE
;
A
#
# COMPACT_ATOMS: atom_id res chain seq x y z
N MET A 1 29.78 15.56 83.63
CA MET A 1 28.52 14.91 83.24
C MET A 1 27.94 15.63 82.02
N LEU A 2 27.41 14.87 81.05
CA LEU A 2 26.70 15.22 79.79
C LEU A 2 27.57 15.82 78.65
N ASN A 3 27.91 15.11 77.56
CA ASN A 3 27.15 14.55 76.41
C ASN A 3 26.37 15.56 75.57
N LEU A 4 26.76 15.71 74.29
CA LEU A 4 25.89 15.63 73.11
C LEU A 4 26.72 15.75 71.82
N LYS A 5 26.89 14.65 71.06
CA LYS A 5 27.29 14.68 69.65
C LYS A 5 26.07 14.32 68.82
N THR A 6 25.45 15.33 68.22
CA THR A 6 24.25 15.20 67.41
C THR A 6 24.65 14.68 66.02
N THR A 7 24.39 13.41 65.74
CA THR A 7 24.56 12.83 64.39
C THR A 7 23.21 12.91 63.69
N ALA A 8 23.06 13.82 62.73
CA ALA A 8 21.86 13.90 61.90
C ALA A 8 21.95 12.84 60.79
N LEU A 9 21.22 11.74 60.97
CA LEU A 9 21.05 10.70 59.95
C LEU A 9 19.83 11.07 59.09
N GLY A 10 20.08 11.70 57.95
CA GLY A 10 19.05 12.02 56.95
C GLY A 10 18.60 10.76 56.21
N ILE A 11 17.35 10.37 56.38
CA ILE A 11 16.71 9.26 55.66
C ILE A 11 16.44 9.72 54.21
N ALA A 12 17.19 9.16 53.26
CA ALA A 12 16.93 9.31 51.84
C ALA A 12 15.79 8.35 51.44
N VAL A 13 14.59 8.89 51.24
CA VAL A 13 13.45 8.17 50.68
C VAL A 13 13.65 8.06 49.17
N LEU A 14 14.17 6.91 48.72
CA LEU A 14 14.24 6.55 47.30
C LEU A 14 12.83 6.14 46.83
N LEU A 15 12.12 7.08 46.20
CA LEU A 15 10.90 6.79 45.44
C LEU A 15 11.28 5.98 44.19
N ALA A 16 11.25 4.65 44.31
CA ALA A 16 11.31 3.74 43.17
C ALA A 16 10.00 3.83 42.38
N ALA A 17 9.94 4.77 41.45
CA ALA A 17 8.89 4.82 40.44
C ALA A 17 9.03 3.59 39.53
N CYS A 18 8.29 2.52 39.85
CA CYS A 18 8.10 1.38 38.97
C CYS A 18 7.38 1.87 37.70
N SER A 19 8.15 2.17 36.67
CA SER A 19 7.61 2.26 35.30
C SER A 19 7.09 0.88 34.93
N LYS A 20 5.78 0.72 35.04
CA LYS A 20 5.07 -0.49 34.63
C LYS A 20 5.27 -0.60 33.11
N ARG A 21 6.33 -1.30 32.67
CA ARG A 21 6.58 -1.62 31.27
C ARG A 21 5.35 -2.39 30.77
N SER A 22 4.49 -1.70 30.03
CA SER A 22 3.42 -2.33 29.27
C SER A 22 4.08 -3.32 28.32
N ARG A 23 3.78 -4.61 28.49
CA ARG A 23 4.21 -5.63 27.53
C ARG A 23 3.65 -5.24 26.16
N PRO A 24 4.45 -5.27 25.09
CA PRO A 24 3.93 -5.05 23.75
C PRO A 24 2.78 -6.03 23.51
N GLN A 25 1.60 -5.51 23.19
CA GLN A 25 0.48 -6.35 22.80
C GLN A 25 0.81 -6.96 21.43
N PRO A 26 0.53 -8.26 21.20
CA PRO A 26 0.80 -8.89 19.91
C PRO A 26 0.08 -8.11 18.80
N GLN A 27 0.80 -7.72 17.75
CA GLN A 27 0.16 -7.10 16.60
C GLN A 27 -0.64 -8.17 15.84
N PRO A 28 -1.81 -7.81 15.27
CA PRO A 28 -2.50 -8.67 14.31
C PRO A 28 -1.56 -9.13 13.21
N ALA A 29 -1.53 -10.44 12.96
CA ALA A 29 -0.73 -11.05 11.91
C ALA A 29 -1.21 -10.59 10.52
N TYR A 30 -0.30 -10.67 9.54
CA TYR A 30 -0.66 -10.48 8.14
C TYR A 30 -1.49 -11.65 7.64
N SER A 31 -2.58 -11.33 6.96
CA SER A 31 -3.16 -12.22 5.94
C SER A 31 -2.40 -12.02 4.64
N TYR A 32 -2.14 -13.10 3.92
CA TYR A 32 -1.36 -13.10 2.69
C TYR A 32 -1.97 -14.06 1.68
N ARG A 33 -1.93 -13.66 0.40
CA ARG A 33 -2.37 -14.49 -0.71
C ARG A 33 -1.50 -14.25 -1.93
N SER A 34 -1.15 -15.33 -2.63
CA SER A 34 -0.54 -15.23 -3.95
C SER A 34 -1.62 -15.07 -5.01
N LEU A 35 -1.36 -14.22 -5.99
CA LEU A 35 -2.22 -13.99 -7.15
C LEU A 35 -1.75 -14.79 -8.37
N ASN A 36 -0.78 -15.70 -8.20
CA ASN A 36 -0.28 -16.59 -9.26
C ASN A 36 0.17 -15.88 -10.55
N ASN A 37 0.71 -14.67 -10.43
CA ASN A 37 1.18 -13.86 -11.57
C ASN A 37 0.09 -13.63 -12.63
N VAL A 38 -1.12 -13.28 -12.21
CA VAL A 38 -2.21 -12.92 -13.13
C VAL A 38 -1.78 -11.78 -14.03
N GLU A 39 -1.97 -11.96 -15.34
CA GLU A 39 -1.70 -10.91 -16.32
C GLU A 39 -2.96 -10.09 -16.61
N VAL A 40 -2.81 -8.77 -16.59
CA VAL A 40 -3.82 -7.79 -16.97
C VAL A 40 -3.38 -7.11 -18.25
N ARG A 41 -4.24 -7.20 -19.28
CA ARG A 41 -3.99 -6.71 -20.64
C ARG A 41 -5.21 -5.95 -21.15
N TYR A 42 -5.06 -5.27 -22.29
CA TYR A 42 -6.21 -4.71 -22.99
C TYR A 42 -7.25 -5.81 -23.27
N LEU A 43 -8.53 -5.51 -22.99
CA LEU A 43 -9.67 -6.45 -23.03
C LEU A 43 -9.57 -7.67 -22.11
N THR A 44 -8.54 -7.77 -21.27
CA THR A 44 -8.37 -8.83 -20.25
C THR A 44 -8.19 -8.17 -18.88
N PRO A 45 -9.26 -7.54 -18.33
CA PRO A 45 -9.20 -6.95 -17.01
C PRO A 45 -9.22 -8.03 -15.92
N PHE A 46 -8.90 -7.64 -14.69
CA PHE A 46 -8.97 -8.51 -13.53
C PHE A 46 -9.57 -7.78 -12.33
N SER A 47 -10.58 -8.39 -11.72
CA SER A 47 -11.10 -7.96 -10.43
C SER A 47 -10.42 -8.73 -9.29
N LEU A 48 -10.02 -8.01 -8.25
CA LEU A 48 -9.42 -8.55 -7.05
C LEU A 48 -10.34 -8.31 -5.85
N ASP A 49 -10.91 -9.39 -5.32
CA ASP A 49 -11.47 -9.48 -3.97
C ASP A 49 -10.32 -9.81 -3.01
N ILE A 50 -9.81 -8.83 -2.25
CA ILE A 50 -8.60 -8.96 -1.44
C ILE A 50 -8.85 -9.90 -0.26
N ASP A 51 -9.99 -9.79 0.40
CA ASP A 51 -10.25 -10.42 1.70
C ASP A 51 -11.20 -11.63 1.65
N GLU A 52 -11.53 -12.08 0.44
CA GLU A 52 -12.27 -13.28 0.09
C GLU A 52 -13.69 -13.28 0.67
N ASP A 53 -14.37 -12.13 0.57
CA ASP A 53 -15.76 -11.95 0.98
C ASP A 53 -16.77 -11.93 -0.18
N ASP A 54 -16.37 -12.50 -1.32
CA ASP A 54 -17.14 -12.60 -2.58
C ASP A 54 -17.44 -11.21 -3.18
N THR A 55 -16.55 -10.25 -2.92
CA THR A 55 -16.72 -8.87 -3.30
C THR A 55 -15.41 -8.25 -3.76
N ASP A 56 -15.40 -7.74 -4.99
CA ASP A 56 -14.21 -7.11 -5.55
C ASP A 56 -13.88 -5.77 -4.85
N ASP A 57 -12.61 -5.62 -4.46
CA ASP A 57 -12.05 -4.41 -3.85
C ASP A 57 -11.31 -3.54 -4.87
N VAL A 58 -10.62 -4.15 -5.84
CA VAL A 58 -9.82 -3.41 -6.83
C VAL A 58 -10.01 -4.02 -8.22
N PHE A 59 -10.34 -3.18 -9.19
CA PHE A 59 -10.44 -3.55 -10.59
C PHE A 59 -9.23 -3.06 -11.39
N PHE A 60 -8.50 -3.99 -11.97
CA PHE A 60 -7.33 -3.71 -12.79
C PHE A 60 -7.68 -3.82 -14.28
N THR A 61 -7.29 -2.82 -15.06
CA THR A 61 -7.57 -2.81 -16.50
C THR A 61 -6.56 -1.98 -17.27
N VAL A 62 -6.53 -2.22 -18.58
CA VAL A 62 -5.87 -1.37 -19.57
C VAL A 62 -6.95 -0.82 -20.47
N ALA A 63 -7.11 0.50 -20.50
CA ALA A 63 -8.13 1.18 -21.30
C ALA A 63 -7.48 1.88 -22.49
N LEU A 64 -7.99 1.62 -23.70
CA LEU A 64 -7.63 2.41 -24.87
C LEU A 64 -8.43 3.71 -24.87
N ARG A 65 -7.74 4.83 -25.03
CA ARG A 65 -8.30 6.19 -25.08
C ARG A 65 -7.84 6.88 -26.35
N ASN A 66 -8.68 7.79 -26.83
CA ASN A 66 -8.34 8.67 -27.94
C ASN A 66 -8.85 10.07 -27.59
N ASP A 67 -7.95 10.92 -27.11
CA ASP A 67 -8.27 12.28 -26.66
C ASP A 67 -7.22 13.29 -27.16
N GLN A 68 -7.07 14.43 -26.48
CA GLN A 68 -6.12 15.48 -26.87
C GLN A 68 -4.66 15.02 -26.88
N GLN A 69 -4.32 13.94 -26.19
CA GLN A 69 -2.99 13.31 -26.20
C GLN A 69 -2.83 12.29 -27.33
N GLY A 70 -3.86 12.10 -28.16
CA GLY A 70 -3.93 11.08 -29.20
C GLY A 70 -4.38 9.72 -28.67
N THR A 71 -4.16 8.68 -29.49
CA THR A 71 -4.49 7.30 -29.11
C THR A 71 -3.46 6.79 -28.12
N HIS A 72 -3.91 6.29 -26.97
CA HIS A 72 -3.03 5.78 -25.92
C HIS A 72 -3.71 4.70 -25.09
N ALA A 73 -2.92 3.79 -24.53
CA ALA A 73 -3.39 2.77 -23.59
C ALA A 73 -3.03 3.19 -22.17
N MET A 74 -4.01 3.22 -21.28
CA MET A 74 -3.85 3.65 -19.89
C MET A 74 -4.02 2.46 -18.94
N PHE A 75 -3.00 2.18 -18.14
CA PHE A 75 -3.01 1.15 -17.11
C PHE A 75 -3.59 1.73 -15.83
N THR A 76 -4.60 1.06 -15.27
CA THR A 76 -5.29 1.56 -14.08
C THR A 76 -5.56 0.49 -13.03
N ALA A 77 -5.54 0.93 -11.78
CA ALA A 77 -6.04 0.21 -10.62
C ALA A 77 -7.19 1.01 -9.99
N VAL A 78 -8.42 0.56 -10.17
CA VAL A 78 -9.63 1.26 -9.72
C VAL A 78 -10.08 0.67 -8.39
N ALA A 79 -10.04 1.45 -7.32
CA ALA A 79 -10.63 1.04 -6.06
C ALA A 79 -12.15 0.95 -6.18
N LEU A 80 -12.74 -0.10 -5.58
CA LEU A 80 -14.16 -0.39 -5.57
C LEU A 80 -14.70 -0.33 -4.14
N LYS A 81 -16.01 -0.03 -4.02
CA LYS A 81 -16.76 -0.04 -2.77
C LYS A 81 -16.09 0.78 -1.65
N THR A 82 -15.48 0.10 -0.67
CA THR A 82 -14.85 0.70 0.51
C THR A 82 -13.34 0.82 0.37
N ALA A 83 -12.76 0.24 -0.68
CA ALA A 83 -11.34 0.27 -0.93
C ALA A 83 -10.88 1.68 -1.33
N LYS A 84 -9.63 1.96 -1.01
CA LYS A 84 -8.90 3.19 -1.34
C LYS A 84 -7.46 2.82 -1.62
N MET A 85 -6.87 3.48 -2.60
CA MET A 85 -5.46 3.34 -2.94
C MET A 85 -4.67 4.48 -2.28
N LEU A 86 -3.44 4.19 -1.87
CA LEU A 86 -2.52 5.25 -1.47
C LEU A 86 -2.05 5.97 -2.73
N SER A 87 -2.41 7.23 -2.88
CA SER A 87 -2.19 7.98 -4.11
C SER A 87 -1.54 9.33 -3.86
N ARG A 88 -0.97 9.88 -4.94
CA ARG A 88 -0.70 11.31 -5.15
C ARG A 88 -1.76 11.88 -6.10
N PRO A 89 -1.83 13.21 -6.32
CA PRO A 89 -2.89 13.80 -7.14
C PRO A 89 -3.07 13.20 -8.55
N ASP A 90 -2.01 12.63 -9.13
CA ASP A 90 -1.95 12.15 -10.51
C ASP A 90 -1.70 10.64 -10.67
N SER A 91 -1.35 9.93 -9.60
CA SER A 91 -0.85 8.55 -9.71
C SER A 91 -1.02 7.77 -8.40
N VAL A 92 -1.23 6.46 -8.51
CA VAL A 92 -1.09 5.54 -7.37
C VAL A 92 0.39 5.49 -6.95
N VAL A 93 0.67 5.62 -5.66
CA VAL A 93 2.06 5.62 -5.16
C VAL A 93 2.73 4.27 -5.46
N ARG A 94 3.87 4.32 -6.16
CA ARG A 94 4.73 3.16 -6.42
C ARG A 94 5.72 2.95 -5.27
N LEU A 95 5.38 2.04 -4.36
CA LEU A 95 6.20 1.72 -3.20
C LEU A 95 7.25 0.66 -3.52
N GLN A 96 8.38 0.74 -2.83
CA GLN A 96 9.41 -0.30 -2.76
C GLN A 96 9.13 -1.28 -1.62
N ALA A 97 9.80 -2.44 -1.65
CA ALA A 97 9.75 -3.36 -0.52
C ALA A 97 10.31 -2.69 0.74
N GLY A 98 9.60 -2.82 1.87
CA GLY A 98 9.98 -2.22 3.15
C GLY A 98 9.47 -0.79 3.36
N ASP A 99 8.95 -0.14 2.32
CA ASP A 99 8.33 1.19 2.47
C ASP A 99 7.12 1.11 3.41
N GLU A 100 6.87 2.21 4.11
CA GLU A 100 5.74 2.30 5.02
C GLU A 100 4.44 2.62 4.30
N ILE A 101 3.40 1.88 4.63
CA ILE A 101 2.02 2.15 4.28
C ILE A 101 1.34 2.66 5.56
N PRO A 102 1.17 3.98 5.68
CA PRO A 102 0.80 4.59 6.94
C PRO A 102 -0.72 4.50 7.17
N VAL A 103 -1.12 4.51 8.44
CA VAL A 103 -2.54 4.57 8.81
C VAL A 103 -3.19 5.85 8.30
N LEU A 104 -2.48 6.98 8.49
CA LEU A 104 -2.84 8.29 7.96
C LEU A 104 -1.88 8.65 6.84
N ALA A 105 -2.40 8.91 5.65
CA ALA A 105 -1.58 9.30 4.52
C ALA A 105 -0.90 10.66 4.79
N PRO A 106 0.44 10.77 4.65
CA PRO A 106 1.16 12.02 4.82
C PRO A 106 1.00 12.88 3.57
N TYR A 107 0.89 14.21 3.70
CA TYR A 107 0.92 15.10 2.54
C TYR A 107 2.21 14.88 1.71
N PRO A 108 2.15 14.85 0.37
CA PRO A 108 0.99 15.11 -0.50
C PRO A 108 0.18 13.85 -0.85
N HIS A 109 0.35 12.76 -0.11
CA HIS A 109 -0.37 11.51 -0.32
C HIS A 109 -1.74 11.52 0.36
N GLU A 110 -2.65 10.72 -0.17
CA GLU A 110 -3.97 10.51 0.39
C GLU A 110 -4.48 9.09 0.14
N TRP A 111 -5.49 8.69 0.92
CA TRP A 111 -6.27 7.49 0.64
C TRP A 111 -7.43 7.87 -0.29
N ASN A 112 -7.31 7.56 -1.57
CA ASN A 112 -8.23 8.00 -2.61
C ASN A 112 -8.94 6.81 -3.28
N GLY A 113 -10.25 6.93 -3.51
CA GLY A 113 -11.08 5.94 -4.22
C GLY A 113 -11.25 6.22 -5.72
N PHE A 114 -10.76 7.35 -6.21
CA PHE A 114 -10.93 7.86 -7.57
C PHE A 114 -9.62 7.89 -8.36
N VAL A 115 -8.48 8.20 -7.72
CA VAL A 115 -7.17 8.17 -8.38
C VAL A 115 -6.80 6.72 -8.67
N ASN A 116 -6.63 6.42 -9.95
CA ASN A 116 -6.48 5.06 -10.44
C ASN A 116 -5.36 4.90 -11.49
N HIS A 117 -4.65 5.97 -11.84
CA HIS A 117 -3.63 5.96 -12.89
C HIS A 117 -2.33 5.32 -12.41
N LEU A 118 -1.74 4.45 -13.26
CA LEU A 118 -0.43 3.83 -13.04
C LEU A 118 0.61 4.31 -14.05
N CYS A 119 0.33 4.06 -15.33
CA CYS A 119 1.17 4.46 -16.45
C CYS A 119 0.36 4.46 -17.76
N THR A 120 0.93 5.06 -18.81
CA THR A 120 0.35 5.17 -20.14
C THR A 120 1.35 4.76 -21.21
N ILE A 121 0.85 4.11 -22.25
CA ILE A 121 1.53 3.90 -23.53
C ILE A 121 0.94 4.85 -24.55
N LEU A 122 1.72 5.79 -25.07
CA LEU A 122 1.33 6.62 -26.20
C LEU A 122 1.52 5.82 -27.50
N LEU A 123 0.44 5.65 -28.27
CA LEU A 123 0.43 4.85 -29.49
C LEU A 123 0.50 5.80 -30.72
N PRO A 124 1.68 5.97 -31.33
CA PRO A 124 1.83 6.83 -32.50
C PRO A 124 1.05 6.28 -33.71
N ALA A 125 0.40 7.17 -34.46
CA ALA A 125 -0.41 6.80 -35.63
C ALA A 125 0.42 6.30 -36.83
N ALA A 126 1.69 6.71 -36.94
CA ALA A 126 2.50 6.49 -38.14
C ALA A 126 3.52 5.35 -38.01
N ASN A 127 4.06 5.11 -36.81
CA ASN A 127 5.13 4.13 -36.62
C ASN A 127 5.07 3.48 -35.23
N PRO A 128 4.68 2.19 -35.12
CA PRO A 128 4.60 1.48 -33.85
C PRO A 128 5.90 1.47 -33.02
N SER A 129 7.07 1.63 -33.66
CA SER A 129 8.36 1.68 -32.93
C SER A 129 8.56 2.96 -32.12
N ASP A 130 7.74 3.99 -32.34
CA ASP A 130 7.86 5.29 -31.67
C ASP A 130 6.99 5.37 -30.40
N THR A 131 6.55 4.21 -29.91
CA THR A 131 5.74 4.07 -28.71
C THR A 131 6.48 4.61 -27.49
N THR A 132 5.82 5.49 -26.74
CA THR A 132 6.42 6.14 -25.55
C THR A 132 5.65 5.76 -24.29
N TRP A 133 6.36 5.34 -23.25
CA TRP A 133 5.80 5.03 -21.94
C TRP A 133 5.92 6.21 -20.99
N LEU A 134 4.84 6.52 -20.27
CA LEU A 134 4.76 7.61 -19.30
C LEU A 134 4.18 7.13 -17.97
N GLY A 135 4.57 7.78 -16.87
CA GLY A 135 4.01 7.55 -15.53
C GLY A 135 4.96 6.83 -14.57
N ASP A 136 4.57 6.78 -13.30
CA ASP A 136 5.41 6.24 -12.22
C ASP A 136 5.62 4.74 -12.35
N TRP A 137 4.67 4.01 -12.91
CA TRP A 137 4.70 2.54 -12.97
C TRP A 137 5.39 1.96 -14.20
N VAL A 138 5.97 2.79 -15.07
CA VAL A 138 6.72 2.33 -16.24
C VAL A 138 7.85 1.40 -15.81
N ALA A 139 7.89 0.20 -16.42
CA ALA A 139 8.87 -0.85 -16.13
C ALA A 139 8.99 -1.18 -14.63
N ALA A 140 7.90 -1.04 -13.87
CA ALA A 140 7.87 -1.45 -12.49
C ALA A 140 8.14 -2.95 -12.39
N ASP A 141 9.14 -3.34 -11.60
CA ASP A 141 9.41 -4.73 -11.26
C ASP A 141 9.13 -4.98 -9.77
N LYS A 142 8.08 -5.76 -9.53
CA LYS A 142 7.57 -6.20 -8.23
C LYS A 142 7.50 -5.04 -7.22
N LYS A 143 6.76 -3.99 -7.62
CA LYS A 143 6.47 -2.81 -6.79
C LYS A 143 5.12 -2.96 -6.12
N PHE A 144 4.85 -2.11 -5.13
CA PHE A 144 3.71 -2.27 -4.26
C PHE A 144 2.79 -1.06 -4.33
N MET A 145 1.48 -1.33 -4.41
CA MET A 145 0.43 -0.34 -4.19
C MET A 145 -0.03 -0.47 -2.75
N GLY A 146 -0.18 0.64 -2.03
CA GLY A 146 -0.85 0.64 -0.73
C GLY A 146 -2.36 0.60 -0.90
N VAL A 147 -3.05 -0.24 -0.13
CA VAL A 147 -4.51 -0.35 -0.14
C VAL A 147 -5.08 -0.26 1.28
N GLN A 148 -6.21 0.41 1.40
CA GLN A 148 -7.05 0.46 2.60
C GLN A 148 -8.46 0.02 2.21
N PHE A 149 -9.11 -0.84 2.98
CA PHE A 149 -10.49 -1.25 2.73
C PHE A 149 -11.21 -1.54 4.05
N ARG A 150 -12.54 -1.77 3.98
CA ARG A 150 -13.37 -2.06 5.16
C ARG A 150 -14.13 -3.37 5.00
N LYS A 151 -14.05 -4.21 6.03
CA LYS A 151 -14.89 -5.40 6.22
C LYS A 151 -15.85 -5.12 7.38
N GLY A 152 -17.10 -4.78 7.07
CA GLY A 152 -18.05 -4.28 8.06
C GLY A 152 -17.58 -2.98 8.74
N ASN A 153 -17.36 -3.03 10.06
CA ASN A 153 -16.89 -1.88 10.84
C ASN A 153 -15.36 -1.79 10.96
N ASP A 154 -14.66 -2.82 10.51
CA ASP A 154 -13.21 -2.93 10.67
C ASP A 154 -12.49 -2.42 9.43
N THR A 155 -11.39 -1.69 9.65
CA THR A 155 -10.54 -1.15 8.58
C THR A 155 -9.26 -1.97 8.49
N PHE A 156 -8.86 -2.29 7.28
CA PHE A 156 -7.66 -3.04 6.97
C PHE A 156 -6.69 -2.20 6.14
N LEU A 157 -5.41 -2.47 6.31
CA LEU A 157 -4.32 -1.92 5.50
C LEU A 157 -3.54 -3.05 4.88
N GLY A 158 -3.13 -2.86 3.64
CA GLY A 158 -2.39 -3.87 2.91
C GLY A 158 -1.60 -3.31 1.75
N TRP A 159 -1.05 -4.25 0.99
CA TRP A 159 -0.36 -3.97 -0.25
C TRP A 159 -0.74 -4.98 -1.33
N ILE A 160 -0.64 -4.54 -2.58
CA ILE A 160 -0.75 -5.38 -3.78
C ILE A 160 0.56 -5.25 -4.55
N ALA A 161 1.21 -6.37 -4.84
CA ALA A 161 2.46 -6.42 -5.58
C ALA A 161 2.18 -6.58 -7.08
N ALA A 162 2.76 -5.70 -7.89
CA ALA A 162 2.60 -5.72 -9.34
C ALA A 162 3.89 -5.36 -10.10
N SER A 163 3.97 -5.84 -11.33
CA SER A 163 4.94 -5.42 -12.35
C SER A 163 4.25 -4.85 -13.58
N VAL A 164 4.95 -4.02 -14.34
CA VAL A 164 4.55 -3.58 -15.68
C VAL A 164 5.62 -4.04 -16.66
N ASP A 165 5.25 -4.98 -17.52
CA ASP A 165 6.09 -5.52 -18.57
C ASP A 165 5.88 -4.72 -19.86
N THR A 166 6.82 -3.84 -20.13
CA THR A 166 6.75 -2.93 -21.29
C THR A 166 7.08 -3.61 -22.62
N ALA A 167 7.58 -4.85 -22.61
CA ALA A 167 7.83 -5.62 -23.83
C ALA A 167 6.60 -6.42 -24.25
N ARG A 168 5.75 -6.78 -23.28
CA ARG A 168 4.51 -7.54 -23.50
C ARG A 168 3.24 -6.71 -23.32
N ASP A 169 3.37 -5.40 -23.11
CA ASP A 169 2.29 -4.44 -22.86
C ASP A 169 1.27 -4.95 -21.84
N CYS A 170 1.76 -5.45 -20.70
CA CYS A 170 0.91 -6.02 -19.66
C CYS A 170 1.33 -5.61 -18.25
N MET A 171 0.37 -5.67 -17.34
CA MET A 171 0.62 -5.62 -15.90
C MET A 171 0.52 -7.03 -15.34
N ILE A 172 1.36 -7.37 -14.37
CA ILE A 172 1.38 -8.69 -13.74
C ILE A 172 1.11 -8.49 -12.26
N LEU A 173 0.06 -9.10 -11.73
CA LEU A 173 -0.28 -9.08 -10.31
C LEU A 173 0.29 -10.31 -9.62
N HIS A 174 1.17 -10.11 -8.64
CA HIS A 174 1.93 -11.19 -8.03
C HIS A 174 1.28 -11.71 -6.76
N ASP A 175 1.01 -10.82 -5.82
CA ASP A 175 0.73 -11.14 -4.42
C ASP A 175 -0.05 -10.00 -3.77
N CYS A 176 -0.79 -10.29 -2.69
CA CYS A 176 -1.31 -9.28 -1.79
C CYS A 176 -1.18 -9.71 -0.32
N ALA A 177 -1.09 -8.74 0.57
CA ALA A 177 -1.16 -8.98 2.01
C ALA A 177 -1.85 -7.81 2.72
N TRP A 178 -2.54 -8.10 3.81
CA TRP A 178 -3.26 -7.10 4.58
C TRP A 178 -3.34 -7.50 6.05
N ARG A 179 -3.64 -6.52 6.91
CA ARG A 179 -3.92 -6.74 8.33
C ARG A 179 -4.81 -5.64 8.87
N HIS A 180 -5.38 -5.89 10.05
CA HIS A 180 -6.23 -4.92 10.72
C HIS A 180 -5.46 -3.62 11.04
N VAL A 181 -6.07 -2.45 10.82
CA VAL A 181 -5.44 -1.13 10.98
C VAL A 181 -4.87 -0.88 12.38
N ASN A 182 -5.45 -1.49 13.42
CA ASN A 182 -4.97 -1.42 14.81
C ASN A 182 -3.54 -1.98 15.00
N ALA A 183 -3.02 -2.75 14.04
CA ALA A 183 -1.61 -3.14 14.01
C ALA A 183 -0.65 -1.97 13.71
N GLY A 184 -1.19 -0.81 13.33
CA GLY A 184 -0.43 0.35 12.89
C GLY A 184 -0.03 0.26 11.42
N ALA A 185 0.97 1.05 11.05
CA ALA A 185 1.46 1.10 9.68
C ALA A 185 1.93 -0.28 9.18
N VAL A 186 1.73 -0.54 7.90
CA VAL A 186 2.14 -1.78 7.22
C VAL A 186 3.47 -1.54 6.50
N LYS A 187 4.27 -2.59 6.30
CA LYS A 187 5.44 -2.51 5.41
C LYS A 187 5.14 -3.20 4.09
N ALA A 188 5.34 -2.49 2.99
CA ALA A 188 5.17 -3.01 1.64
C ALA A 188 6.02 -4.27 1.43
N GLY A 189 5.42 -5.33 0.90
CA GLY A 189 6.09 -6.61 0.64
C GLY A 189 6.34 -7.49 1.87
N LYS A 190 6.04 -7.04 3.10
CA LYS A 190 6.13 -7.89 4.31
C LYS A 190 4.96 -8.88 4.35
N ARG A 191 5.28 -10.17 4.55
CA ARG A 191 4.32 -11.29 4.52
C ARG A 191 4.08 -11.97 5.87
N LEU A 192 5.02 -11.87 6.81
CA LEU A 192 4.99 -12.54 8.11
C LEU A 192 5.60 -11.62 9.19
N GLU A 193 5.18 -11.81 10.45
CA GLU A 193 5.95 -11.46 11.64
C GLU A 193 6.37 -12.72 12.38
#